data_AF-A0A7W1DNC9-F1
#
_entry.id   AF-A0A7W1DNC9-F1
#
_cell.length_a   1.000
_cell.length_b   1.000
_cell.length_c   1.000
_cell.angle_alpha   90.00
_cell.angle_beta   90.00
_cell.angle_gamma   90.00
#
_symmetry.space_group_name_H-M   'P 1'
#
loop_
_entity.id
_entity.type
_entity.pdbx_description
1 polymer ?
#
loop_
_entity_poly.entity_id
_entity_poly.type
_entity_poly.pdbx_seq_one_letter_code
_entity_poly.pdbx_strand_id
1 'polypeptide(L)'
;LRTYLARGGKVFFLLDPQTKAGVPDFPNLVALIKEWGIDPGTNIVLDASGVGQMLGTGPEVPIAAKYPPHPITERFNVLTAYSLARTVTANQAGANNRFAQNLVETGPSAWGETDIKALMSSGQAAQDDNDVKGPVSLGAAVSAPVTTPADPAAAPDAPDAPKPESRVVVMGDSDFASNRWLGISGNRDLFLNSVNWLAQQENLISIRAKDPEDRRITLSADQDRRIFWITIFIIPGLILLMGIQAWWRRR
;
A
#
# COMPACT_ATOMS: atom_id res chain seq x y z
N LEU A 1 -8.82 9.84 -21.36
CA LEU A 1 -7.86 8.82 -20.86
C LEU A 1 -7.28 7.94 -21.96
N ARG A 2 -8.08 7.27 -22.81
CA ARG A 2 -7.57 6.43 -23.92
C ARG A 2 -6.56 7.16 -24.81
N THR A 3 -6.89 8.35 -25.29
CA THR A 3 -5.98 9.17 -26.11
C THR A 3 -4.69 9.55 -25.37
N TYR A 4 -4.78 9.81 -24.06
CA TYR A 4 -3.61 10.12 -23.24
C TYR A 4 -2.69 8.90 -23.11
N LEU A 5 -3.25 7.74 -22.76
CA LEU A 5 -2.52 6.48 -22.68
C LEU A 5 -2.02 5.97 -24.04
N ALA A 6 -2.68 6.30 -25.16
CA ALA A 6 -2.18 5.96 -26.50
C ALA A 6 -0.93 6.78 -26.89
N ARG A 7 -0.69 7.91 -26.21
CA ARG A 7 0.38 8.88 -26.47
C ARG A 7 1.56 8.77 -25.50
N GLY A 8 1.69 7.66 -24.77
CA GLY A 8 2.73 7.51 -23.73
C GLY A 8 2.32 8.05 -22.35
N GLY A 9 1.04 8.36 -22.18
CA GLY A 9 0.49 8.78 -20.89
C GLY A 9 0.65 7.69 -19.83
N LYS A 10 0.75 8.14 -18.58
CA LYS A 10 0.98 7.28 -17.42
C LYS A 10 -0.04 7.59 -16.36
N VAL A 11 -0.69 6.57 -15.82
CA VAL A 11 -1.86 6.73 -14.95
C VAL A 11 -1.75 5.81 -13.75
N PHE A 12 -2.05 6.38 -12.58
CA PHE A 12 -2.27 5.65 -11.35
C PHE A 12 -3.77 5.65 -11.04
N PHE A 13 -4.41 4.48 -11.06
CA PHE A 13 -5.79 4.31 -10.61
C PHE A 13 -5.82 3.79 -9.17
N LEU A 14 -6.55 4.49 -8.32
CA LEU A 14 -6.86 4.09 -6.95
C LEU A 14 -8.38 3.89 -6.87
N LEU A 15 -8.83 2.65 -6.69
CA LEU A 15 -10.22 2.29 -6.90
C LEU A 15 -10.81 1.55 -5.70
N ASP A 16 -11.51 2.28 -4.82
CA ASP A 16 -12.19 1.73 -3.65
C ASP A 16 -13.44 0.94 -4.04
N PRO A 17 -13.80 -0.15 -3.34
CA PRO A 17 -15.06 -0.86 -3.52
C PRO A 17 -16.28 0.02 -3.29
N GLN A 18 -17.37 -0.29 -4.00
CA GLN A 18 -18.67 0.32 -3.72
C GLN A 18 -19.27 -0.30 -2.46
N THR A 19 -19.14 0.39 -1.33
CA THR A 19 -19.66 -0.08 -0.03
C THR A 19 -21.15 0.25 0.18
N LYS A 20 -21.74 1.08 -0.68
CA LYS A 20 -23.16 1.45 -0.62
C LYS A 20 -23.97 0.66 -1.63
N ALA A 21 -24.97 -0.08 -1.13
CA ALA A 21 -25.90 -0.81 -1.97
C ALA A 21 -26.61 0.13 -2.97
N GLY A 22 -26.68 -0.28 -4.23
CA GLY A 22 -27.36 0.47 -5.30
C GLY A 22 -26.55 1.63 -5.88
N VAL A 23 -25.33 1.90 -5.40
CA VAL A 23 -24.41 2.81 -6.09
C VAL A 23 -23.68 2.01 -7.18
N PRO A 24 -23.87 2.35 -8.46
CA PRO A 24 -23.16 1.67 -9.54
C PRO A 24 -21.67 1.96 -9.42
N ASP A 25 -20.86 0.97 -9.80
CA ASP A 25 -19.42 1.18 -9.97
C ASP A 25 -19.13 2.14 -11.14
N PHE A 26 -17.87 2.30 -11.51
CA PHE A 26 -17.46 3.15 -12.63
C PHE A 26 -17.26 2.32 -13.92
N PRO A 27 -18.32 1.94 -14.67
CA PRO A 27 -18.23 0.95 -15.75
C PRO A 27 -17.24 1.35 -16.85
N ASN A 28 -17.20 2.64 -17.21
CA ASN A 28 -16.27 3.14 -18.23
C ASN A 28 -14.80 3.11 -17.76
N LEU A 29 -14.58 3.33 -16.47
CA LEU A 29 -13.24 3.29 -15.87
C LEU A 29 -12.76 1.84 -15.74
N VAL A 30 -13.62 0.96 -15.23
CA VAL A 30 -13.33 -0.49 -15.14
C VAL A 30 -13.09 -1.07 -16.53
N ALA A 31 -13.92 -0.75 -17.52
CA ALA A 31 -13.70 -1.18 -18.90
C ALA A 31 -12.36 -0.69 -19.47
N LEU A 32 -11.97 0.55 -19.19
CA LEU A 32 -10.65 1.06 -19.56
C LEU A 32 -9.53 0.26 -18.89
N ILE A 33 -9.63 -0.03 -17.58
CA ILE A 33 -8.61 -0.79 -16.85
C ILE A 33 -8.49 -2.22 -17.41
N LYS A 34 -9.61 -2.86 -17.75
CA LYS A 34 -9.63 -4.20 -18.36
C LYS A 34 -8.92 -4.28 -19.71
N GLU A 35 -8.99 -3.22 -20.52
CA GLU A 35 -8.23 -3.15 -21.78
C GLU A 35 -6.71 -3.12 -21.60
N TRP A 36 -6.26 -2.83 -20.38
CA TRP A 36 -4.86 -2.86 -19.97
C TRP A 36 -4.48 -4.19 -19.33
N GLY A 37 -5.38 -5.18 -19.35
CA GLY A 37 -5.12 -6.53 -18.83
C GLY A 37 -5.19 -6.59 -17.31
N ILE A 38 -5.92 -5.69 -16.67
CA ILE A 38 -6.11 -5.66 -15.22
C ILE A 38 -7.61 -5.75 -14.93
N ASP A 39 -8.00 -6.62 -14.00
CA ASP A 39 -9.39 -6.86 -13.61
C ASP A 39 -9.65 -6.37 -12.18
N PRO A 40 -10.28 -5.20 -12.01
CA PRO A 40 -10.83 -4.79 -10.73
C PRO A 40 -12.07 -5.62 -10.38
N GLY A 41 -12.10 -6.17 -9.17
CA GLY A 41 -13.25 -6.85 -8.61
C GLY A 41 -14.33 -5.89 -8.11
N THR A 42 -15.50 -6.45 -7.80
CA THR A 42 -16.64 -5.75 -7.19
C THR A 42 -16.90 -6.28 -5.78
N ASN A 43 -15.83 -6.67 -5.08
CA ASN A 43 -15.83 -7.32 -3.77
C ASN A 43 -15.09 -6.45 -2.75
N ILE A 44 -15.16 -6.84 -1.47
CA ILE A 44 -14.32 -6.29 -0.40
C ILE A 44 -13.38 -7.38 0.07
N VAL A 45 -12.09 -7.10 0.16
CA VAL A 45 -11.11 -8.06 0.65
C VAL A 45 -11.12 -8.07 2.17
N LEU A 46 -11.34 -9.26 2.73
CA LEU A 46 -11.26 -9.53 4.16
C LEU A 46 -10.07 -10.44 4.44
N ASP A 47 -9.46 -10.29 5.62
CA ASP A 47 -8.32 -11.07 6.08
C ASP A 47 -8.59 -11.70 7.46
N ALA A 48 -8.81 -13.02 7.47
CA ALA A 48 -9.03 -13.79 8.68
C ALA A 48 -7.74 -14.29 9.35
N SER A 49 -6.55 -13.83 8.94
CA SER A 49 -5.29 -14.22 9.59
C SER A 49 -5.17 -13.71 11.04
N GLY A 50 -5.95 -12.69 11.41
CA GLY A 50 -5.89 -12.04 12.71
C GLY A 50 -4.75 -11.02 12.85
N VAL A 51 -3.88 -10.86 11.84
CA VAL A 51 -2.76 -9.91 11.88
C VAL A 51 -3.26 -8.47 12.03
N GLY A 52 -4.30 -8.08 11.28
CA GLY A 52 -4.93 -6.76 11.43
C GLY A 52 -5.44 -6.50 12.85
N GLN A 53 -6.09 -7.49 13.47
CA GLN A 53 -6.59 -7.40 14.85
C GLN A 53 -5.46 -7.21 15.87
N MET A 54 -4.33 -7.90 15.70
CA MET A 54 -3.14 -7.70 16.53
C MET A 54 -2.56 -6.27 16.39
N LEU A 55 -2.77 -5.62 15.24
CA LEU A 55 -2.38 -4.24 14.96
C LEU A 55 -3.47 -3.21 15.30
N GLY A 56 -4.60 -3.64 15.88
CA GLY A 56 -5.69 -2.77 16.30
C GLY A 56 -6.69 -2.39 15.20
N THR A 57 -6.76 -3.16 14.11
CA THR A 57 -7.73 -3.00 13.00
C THR A 57 -8.69 -4.20 12.91
N GLY A 58 -9.65 -4.18 12.00
CA GLY A 58 -10.53 -5.32 11.72
C GLY A 58 -10.08 -6.18 10.53
N PRO A 59 -10.81 -7.27 10.24
CA PRO A 59 -10.57 -8.13 9.07
C PRO A 59 -10.71 -7.38 7.74
N GLU A 60 -11.43 -6.26 7.71
CA GLU A 60 -11.56 -5.36 6.55
C GLU A 60 -10.29 -4.56 6.22
N VAL A 61 -9.22 -4.75 7.00
CA VAL A 61 -7.90 -4.19 6.73
C VAL A 61 -6.91 -5.32 6.42
N PRO A 62 -6.94 -5.91 5.21
CA PRO A 62 -5.99 -6.94 4.81
C PRO A 62 -4.55 -6.45 4.91
N ILE A 63 -3.68 -7.34 5.42
CA ILE A 63 -2.25 -7.11 5.54
C ILE A 63 -1.54 -7.93 4.45
N ALA A 64 -0.82 -7.25 3.57
CA ALA A 64 -0.03 -7.91 2.54
C ALA A 64 1.44 -8.01 2.95
N ALA A 65 2.02 -9.17 2.66
CA ALA A 65 3.43 -9.49 2.90
C ALA A 65 4.10 -10.12 1.67
N LYS A 66 3.34 -10.34 0.59
CA LYS A 66 3.81 -11.00 -0.61
C LYS A 66 3.76 -10.01 -1.77
N TYR A 67 4.91 -9.82 -2.40
CA TYR A 67 5.11 -8.88 -3.49
C TYR A 67 5.77 -9.62 -4.64
N PRO A 68 5.02 -9.94 -5.73
CA PRO A 68 5.61 -10.54 -6.91
C PRO A 68 6.73 -9.65 -7.49
N PRO A 69 7.70 -10.23 -8.22
CA PRO A 69 8.80 -9.46 -8.80
C PRO A 69 8.30 -8.38 -9.75
N HIS A 70 8.56 -7.12 -9.42
CA HIS A 70 8.29 -5.96 -10.26
C HIS A 70 9.22 -4.81 -9.85
N PRO A 71 9.63 -3.89 -10.74
CA PRO A 71 10.47 -2.75 -10.35
C PRO A 71 9.91 -1.89 -9.21
N ILE A 72 8.58 -1.76 -9.11
CA ILE A 72 7.90 -1.07 -7.99
C ILE A 72 8.16 -1.74 -6.64
N THR A 73 8.26 -3.07 -6.62
CA THR A 73 8.38 -3.90 -5.43
C THR A 73 9.76 -4.53 -5.31
N GLU A 74 10.75 -4.01 -6.04
CA GLU A 74 12.12 -4.52 -5.98
C GLU A 74 12.68 -4.35 -4.56
N ARG A 75 13.18 -5.44 -3.98
CA ARG A 75 13.69 -5.49 -2.58
C ARG A 75 12.68 -5.02 -1.54
N PHE A 76 11.38 -5.07 -1.85
CA PHE A 76 10.33 -4.65 -0.96
C PHE A 76 9.99 -5.78 0.03
N ASN A 77 10.29 -5.56 1.31
CA ASN A 77 10.16 -6.57 2.37
C ASN A 77 9.42 -6.05 3.61
N VAL A 78 8.60 -5.01 3.44
CA VAL A 78 7.85 -4.36 4.51
C VAL A 78 6.37 -4.69 4.37
N LEU A 79 5.66 -4.86 5.47
CA LEU A 79 4.20 -5.08 5.44
C LEU A 79 3.46 -3.85 4.92
N THR A 80 2.40 -4.07 4.16
CA THR A 80 1.45 -3.05 3.72
C THR A 80 0.06 -3.40 4.22
N ALA A 81 -0.76 -2.38 4.44
CA ALA A 81 -2.12 -2.53 4.97
C ALA A 81 -3.09 -1.73 4.11
N TYR A 82 -4.26 -2.30 3.83
CA TYR A 82 -5.22 -1.69 2.93
C TYR A 82 -6.60 -1.69 3.57
N SER A 83 -7.22 -0.53 3.70
CA SER A 83 -8.50 -0.41 4.40
C SER A 83 -9.64 -0.51 3.41
N LEU A 84 -10.56 -1.48 3.59
CA LEU A 84 -11.69 -1.69 2.68
C LEU A 84 -11.23 -1.79 1.21
N ALA A 85 -10.23 -2.64 0.94
CA ALA A 85 -9.74 -2.83 -0.43
C ALA A 85 -10.68 -3.72 -1.26
N ARG A 86 -10.67 -3.57 -2.59
CA ARG A 86 -11.20 -4.57 -3.55
C ARG A 86 -10.06 -5.39 -4.15
N THR A 87 -10.37 -6.57 -4.68
CA THR A 87 -9.38 -7.32 -5.48
C THR A 87 -9.04 -6.55 -6.76
N VAL A 88 -7.77 -6.54 -7.14
CA VAL A 88 -7.28 -6.05 -8.43
C VAL A 88 -6.26 -7.06 -8.94
N THR A 89 -6.62 -7.77 -10.01
CA THR A 89 -5.84 -8.92 -10.48
C THR A 89 -5.35 -8.68 -11.90
N ALA A 90 -4.10 -9.02 -12.18
CA ALA A 90 -3.58 -9.08 -13.54
C ALA A 90 -4.20 -10.25 -14.32
N ASN A 91 -4.73 -9.95 -15.50
CA ASN A 91 -5.18 -10.96 -16.44
C ASN A 91 -3.96 -11.64 -17.07
N GLN A 92 -3.71 -12.89 -16.70
CA GLN A 92 -2.58 -13.69 -17.17
C GLN A 92 -2.60 -13.96 -18.68
N ALA A 93 -3.78 -13.96 -19.31
CA ALA A 93 -3.89 -14.07 -20.77
C ALA A 93 -3.45 -12.78 -21.49
N GLY A 94 -3.32 -11.68 -20.75
CA GLY A 94 -3.12 -10.33 -21.27
C GLY A 94 -4.37 -9.77 -21.93
N ALA A 95 -4.29 -8.50 -22.33
CA ALA A 95 -5.30 -7.83 -23.13
C ALA A 95 -4.64 -6.85 -24.10
N ASN A 96 -5.02 -6.87 -25.37
CA ASN A 96 -4.48 -5.96 -26.41
C ASN A 96 -2.94 -5.97 -26.48
N ASN A 97 -2.32 -7.16 -26.40
CA ASN A 97 -0.86 -7.36 -26.31
C ASN A 97 -0.19 -6.67 -25.11
N ARG A 98 -0.95 -6.45 -24.03
CA ARG A 98 -0.44 -5.94 -22.76
C ARG A 98 -0.54 -7.04 -21.71
N PHE A 99 0.54 -7.21 -20.96
CA PHE A 99 0.66 -8.27 -19.96
C PHE A 99 0.89 -7.61 -18.60
N ALA A 100 -0.19 -7.48 -17.84
CA ALA A 100 -0.12 -6.93 -16.50
C ALA A 100 0.50 -7.92 -15.52
N GLN A 101 1.00 -7.41 -14.39
CA GLN A 101 1.60 -8.18 -13.32
C GLN A 101 0.99 -7.74 -11.99
N ASN A 102 0.68 -8.70 -11.12
CA ASN A 102 0.29 -8.42 -9.74
C ASN A 102 1.46 -7.74 -9.01
N LEU A 103 1.16 -6.77 -8.15
CA LEU A 103 2.13 -6.06 -7.32
C LEU A 103 2.07 -6.48 -5.86
N VAL A 104 0.86 -6.72 -5.36
CA VAL A 104 0.59 -6.95 -3.95
C VAL A 104 -0.38 -8.10 -3.83
N GLU A 105 -0.03 -9.09 -3.02
CA GLU A 105 -0.86 -10.26 -2.73
C GLU A 105 -1.03 -10.43 -1.21
N THR A 106 -2.25 -10.77 -0.81
CA THR A 106 -2.58 -11.10 0.57
C THR A 106 -2.03 -12.48 0.96
N GLY A 107 -2.20 -12.84 2.24
CA GLY A 107 -2.07 -14.22 2.69
C GLY A 107 -3.21 -15.13 2.18
N PRO A 108 -3.07 -16.46 2.35
CA PRO A 108 -4.06 -17.45 1.94
C PRO A 108 -5.37 -17.39 2.75
N SER A 109 -5.34 -16.79 3.95
CA SER A 109 -6.51 -16.62 4.82
C SER A 109 -7.41 -15.45 4.43
N ALA A 110 -7.05 -14.70 3.39
CA ALA A 110 -7.87 -13.60 2.88
C ALA A 110 -8.80 -14.08 1.75
N TRP A 111 -9.90 -13.38 1.53
CA TRP A 111 -10.82 -13.62 0.43
C TRP A 111 -11.48 -12.32 -0.02
N GLY A 112 -12.00 -12.30 -1.24
CA GLY A 112 -12.86 -11.21 -1.71
C GLY A 112 -14.32 -11.53 -1.44
N GLU A 113 -14.90 -10.90 -0.42
CA GLU A 113 -16.30 -10.97 -0.01
C GLU A 113 -17.21 -10.30 -1.04
N THR A 114 -18.18 -11.04 -1.53
CA THR A 114 -19.10 -10.60 -2.60
C THR A 114 -20.44 -10.11 -2.06
N ASP A 115 -20.90 -10.57 -0.89
CA ASP A 115 -22.10 -10.05 -0.22
C ASP A 115 -21.77 -8.81 0.62
N ILE A 116 -21.44 -7.73 -0.11
CA ILE A 116 -21.14 -6.41 0.46
C ILE A 116 -22.33 -5.91 1.30
N LYS A 117 -23.57 -6.24 0.93
CA LYS A 117 -24.75 -5.78 1.67
C LYS A 117 -24.81 -6.43 3.05
N ALA A 118 -24.60 -7.75 3.14
CA ALA A 118 -24.55 -8.45 4.42
C ALA A 118 -23.38 -7.96 5.28
N LEU A 119 -22.18 -7.84 4.68
CA LEU A 119 -20.98 -7.33 5.37
C LEU A 119 -21.22 -5.94 5.98
N MET A 120 -21.74 -5.00 5.19
CA MET A 120 -21.92 -3.61 5.63
C MET A 120 -23.10 -3.40 6.59
N SER A 121 -24.08 -4.32 6.63
CA SER A 121 -25.26 -4.20 7.50
C SER A 121 -25.14 -4.97 8.81
N SER A 122 -24.44 -6.10 8.82
CA SER A 122 -24.33 -6.98 9.99
C SER A 122 -22.93 -7.03 10.59
N GLY A 123 -21.90 -6.60 9.84
CA GLY A 123 -20.50 -6.78 10.22
C GLY A 123 -20.03 -8.24 10.24
N GLN A 124 -20.88 -9.16 9.80
CA GLN A 124 -20.56 -10.58 9.70
C GLN A 124 -20.27 -10.92 8.24
N ALA A 125 -19.15 -11.59 8.03
CA ALA A 125 -18.79 -12.19 6.76
C ALA A 125 -18.17 -13.55 7.05
N ALA A 126 -18.62 -14.56 6.32
CA ALA A 126 -18.08 -15.90 6.34
C ALA A 126 -17.89 -16.29 4.89
N GLN A 127 -16.68 -16.71 4.55
CA GLN A 127 -16.34 -17.09 3.19
C GLN A 127 -17.29 -18.17 2.67
N ASP A 128 -17.89 -17.92 1.51
CA ASP A 128 -18.72 -18.89 0.80
C ASP A 128 -18.16 -19.26 -0.59
N ASP A 129 -18.88 -20.10 -1.33
CA ASP A 129 -18.43 -20.63 -2.62
C ASP A 129 -18.45 -19.59 -3.77
N ASN A 130 -19.16 -18.46 -3.60
CA ASN A 130 -19.21 -17.37 -4.56
C ASN A 130 -18.06 -16.38 -4.38
N ASP A 131 -17.36 -16.45 -3.25
CA ASP A 131 -16.27 -15.53 -2.93
C ASP A 131 -14.96 -15.84 -3.66
N VAL A 132 -14.14 -14.80 -3.81
CA VAL A 132 -12.81 -14.94 -4.40
C VAL A 132 -11.85 -15.52 -3.37
N LYS A 133 -11.48 -16.80 -3.54
CA LYS A 133 -10.58 -17.51 -2.62
C LYS A 133 -9.17 -16.93 -2.64
N GLY A 134 -8.56 -16.82 -1.46
CA GLY A 134 -7.20 -16.33 -1.30
C GLY A 134 -6.12 -17.29 -1.79
N PRO A 135 -4.87 -16.79 -1.93
CA PRO A 135 -4.48 -15.39 -1.79
C PRO A 135 -5.03 -14.53 -2.94
N VAL A 136 -5.43 -13.30 -2.63
CA VAL A 136 -5.97 -12.36 -3.62
C VAL A 136 -4.98 -11.23 -3.88
N SER A 137 -5.01 -10.67 -5.09
CA SER A 137 -4.20 -9.50 -5.42
C SER A 137 -4.96 -8.21 -5.13
N LEU A 138 -4.24 -7.22 -4.60
CA LEU A 138 -4.75 -5.89 -4.24
C LEU A 138 -4.31 -4.80 -5.22
N GLY A 139 -3.45 -5.14 -6.18
CA GLY A 139 -2.94 -4.19 -7.15
C GLY A 139 -2.12 -4.84 -8.24
N ALA A 140 -2.11 -4.19 -9.40
CA ALA A 140 -1.40 -4.65 -10.58
C ALA A 140 -0.81 -3.47 -11.38
N ALA A 141 0.23 -3.75 -12.15
CA ALA A 141 0.86 -2.79 -13.05
C ALA A 141 1.11 -3.39 -14.43
N VAL A 142 1.19 -2.52 -15.43
CA VAL A 142 1.48 -2.88 -16.80
C VAL A 142 2.16 -1.71 -17.52
N SER A 143 3.14 -2.02 -18.37
CA SER A 143 3.68 -1.08 -19.35
C SER A 143 3.45 -1.58 -20.76
N ALA A 144 3.33 -0.64 -21.72
CA ALA A 144 3.15 -0.95 -23.13
C ALA A 144 3.90 0.07 -24.00
N PRO A 145 4.63 -0.37 -25.03
CA PRO A 145 5.34 0.54 -25.92
C PRO A 145 4.35 1.42 -26.71
N VAL A 146 4.75 2.67 -26.99
CA VAL A 146 3.96 3.58 -27.83
C VAL A 146 4.38 3.38 -29.29
N THR A 147 3.43 2.99 -30.14
CA THR A 147 3.66 2.79 -31.58
C THR A 147 3.60 4.08 -32.39
N THR A 148 3.12 5.18 -31.81
CA THR A 148 3.05 6.50 -32.47
C THR A 148 3.37 7.61 -31.44
N PRO A 149 4.61 8.11 -31.38
CA PRO A 149 4.98 9.19 -30.47
C PRO A 149 4.09 10.42 -30.72
N ALA A 150 3.63 11.06 -29.63
CA ALA A 150 2.79 12.26 -29.73
C ALA A 150 3.56 13.49 -30.23
N ASP A 151 4.89 13.46 -30.13
CA ASP A 151 5.79 14.52 -30.57
C ASP A 151 7.01 13.91 -31.28
N PRO A 152 7.19 14.16 -32.59
CA PRO A 152 8.37 13.73 -33.33
C PRO A 152 9.68 14.30 -32.76
N ALA A 153 9.62 15.43 -32.04
CA ALA A 153 10.78 16.07 -31.41
C ALA A 153 11.15 15.46 -30.03
N ALA A 154 10.32 14.55 -29.49
CA ALA A 154 10.62 13.79 -28.28
C ALA A 154 11.26 12.42 -28.59
N ALA A 155 11.60 12.16 -29.86
CA ALA A 155 12.49 11.07 -30.19
C ALA A 155 13.83 11.33 -29.49
N PRO A 156 14.32 10.41 -28.67
CA PRO A 156 15.59 10.65 -28.01
C PRO A 156 16.71 10.73 -29.04
N ASP A 157 17.37 11.90 -29.10
CA ASP A 157 18.61 12.12 -29.86
C ASP A 157 19.80 11.31 -29.28
N ALA A 158 19.59 10.62 -28.16
CA ALA A 158 20.58 9.80 -27.47
C ALA A 158 20.26 8.29 -27.61
N PRO A 159 21.23 7.44 -27.98
CA PRO A 159 21.04 6.00 -28.18
C PRO A 159 20.57 5.22 -26.94
N ASP A 160 20.69 5.79 -25.74
CA ASP A 160 20.35 5.16 -24.46
C ASP A 160 19.08 5.69 -23.78
N ALA A 161 18.34 6.63 -24.40
CA ALA A 161 17.16 7.15 -23.73
C ALA A 161 15.97 6.17 -23.79
N PRO A 162 15.15 6.08 -22.72
CA PRO A 162 14.03 5.16 -22.65
C PRO A 162 13.05 5.38 -23.81
N LYS A 163 12.66 4.29 -24.48
CA LYS A 163 11.64 4.36 -25.52
C LYS A 163 10.31 4.86 -24.92
N PRO A 164 9.53 5.67 -25.65
CA PRO A 164 8.21 6.08 -25.20
C PRO A 164 7.33 4.88 -24.91
N GLU A 165 6.81 4.82 -23.68
CA GLU A 165 5.91 3.77 -23.23
C GLU A 165 4.82 4.39 -22.36
N SER A 166 3.70 3.71 -22.30
CA SER A 166 2.60 4.01 -21.42
C SER A 166 2.64 3.07 -20.23
N ARG A 167 2.35 3.60 -19.05
CA ARG A 167 2.38 2.83 -17.80
C ARG A 167 1.07 3.00 -17.04
N VAL A 168 0.54 1.90 -16.54
CA VAL A 168 -0.67 1.90 -15.71
C VAL A 168 -0.37 1.14 -14.43
N VAL A 169 -0.71 1.75 -13.30
CA VAL A 169 -0.75 1.09 -11.99
C VAL A 169 -2.18 1.18 -11.49
N VAL A 170 -2.71 0.09 -10.92
CA VAL A 170 -4.04 0.02 -10.32
C VAL A 170 -3.91 -0.55 -8.92
N MET A 171 -4.48 0.12 -7.93
CA MET A 171 -4.61 -0.38 -6.56
C MET A 171 -6.09 -0.38 -6.17
N GLY A 172 -6.52 -1.42 -5.46
CA GLY A 172 -7.90 -1.61 -5.02
C GLY A 172 -8.29 -0.84 -3.77
N ASP A 173 -7.43 0.05 -3.30
CA ASP A 173 -7.62 0.90 -2.14
C ASP A 173 -6.95 2.24 -2.43
N SER A 174 -7.64 3.35 -2.16
CA SER A 174 -7.13 4.71 -2.24
C SER A 174 -6.60 5.22 -0.91
N ASP A 175 -7.11 4.68 0.21
CA ASP A 175 -6.76 5.09 1.56
C ASP A 175 -5.31 4.71 1.91
N PHE A 176 -4.73 3.65 1.32
CA PHE A 176 -3.33 3.29 1.57
C PHE A 176 -2.35 4.45 1.29
N ALA A 177 -2.69 5.34 0.36
CA ALA A 177 -1.91 6.52 0.00
C ALA A 177 -2.30 7.79 0.80
N SER A 178 -3.31 7.72 1.67
CA SER A 178 -3.76 8.85 2.49
C SER A 178 -2.82 9.11 3.67
N ASN A 179 -2.82 10.35 4.18
CA ASN A 179 -2.00 10.73 5.35
C ASN A 179 -2.21 9.84 6.58
N ARG A 180 -3.41 9.26 6.74
CA ARG A 180 -3.72 8.33 7.83
C ARG A 180 -2.88 7.06 7.75
N TRP A 181 -2.65 6.56 6.55
CA TRP A 181 -2.00 5.28 6.29
C TRP A 181 -0.54 5.41 5.81
N LEU A 182 -0.09 6.60 5.40
CA LEU A 182 1.33 6.90 5.10
C LEU A 182 2.27 6.77 6.32
N GLY A 183 1.71 6.70 7.53
CA GLY A 183 2.45 6.34 8.75
C GLY A 183 2.96 4.89 8.74
N ILE A 184 2.37 4.01 7.93
CA ILE A 184 2.90 2.68 7.63
C ILE A 184 3.98 2.85 6.56
N SER A 185 5.23 2.56 6.93
CA SER A 185 6.39 2.73 6.03
C SER A 185 6.21 1.98 4.70
N GLY A 186 5.68 0.76 4.75
CA GLY A 186 5.38 -0.02 3.54
C GLY A 186 4.43 0.72 2.59
N ASN A 187 3.32 1.26 3.08
CA ASN A 187 2.35 1.96 2.23
C ASN A 187 2.99 3.19 1.56
N ARG A 188 3.75 3.98 2.34
CA ARG A 188 4.48 5.15 1.83
C ARG A 188 5.49 4.75 0.75
N ASP A 189 6.28 3.71 1.01
CA ASP A 189 7.31 3.26 0.07
C ASP A 189 6.68 2.71 -1.21
N LEU A 190 5.62 1.90 -1.11
CA LEU A 190 4.91 1.36 -2.27
C LEU A 190 4.29 2.47 -3.12
N PHE A 191 3.64 3.45 -2.49
CA PHE A 191 3.06 4.60 -3.20
C PHE A 191 4.13 5.38 -3.96
N LEU A 192 5.22 5.74 -3.29
CA LEU A 192 6.31 6.49 -3.91
C LEU A 192 7.04 5.69 -5.00
N ASN A 193 7.23 4.38 -4.82
CA ASN A 193 7.82 3.52 -5.85
C ASN A 193 6.91 3.44 -7.08
N SER A 194 5.60 3.38 -6.88
CA SER A 194 4.61 3.39 -7.96
C SER A 194 4.64 4.71 -8.74
N VAL A 195 4.72 5.84 -8.04
CA VAL A 195 4.87 7.17 -8.66
C VAL A 195 6.21 7.30 -9.39
N ASN A 196 7.32 6.86 -8.80
CA ASN A 196 8.64 6.90 -9.44
C ASN A 196 8.71 6.02 -10.68
N TRP A 197 8.11 4.83 -10.63
CA TRP A 197 7.97 3.96 -11.78
C TRP A 197 7.10 4.62 -12.86
N LEU A 198 5.97 5.22 -12.50
CA LEU A 198 5.20 6.01 -13.46
C LEU A 198 5.99 7.23 -13.96
N ALA A 199 6.91 7.82 -13.20
CA ALA A 199 7.75 8.91 -13.68
C ALA A 199 8.91 8.46 -14.60
N GLN A 200 9.08 7.14 -14.85
CA GLN A 200 10.27 6.56 -15.50
C GLN A 200 11.58 6.92 -14.77
N GLN A 201 11.51 7.12 -13.46
CA GLN A 201 12.66 7.40 -12.60
C GLN A 201 13.06 6.16 -11.79
N GLU A 202 13.26 5.03 -12.47
CA GLU A 202 13.56 3.75 -11.81
C GLU A 202 14.88 3.78 -11.03
N ASN A 203 15.87 4.57 -11.48
CA ASN A 203 17.10 4.81 -10.74
C ASN A 203 16.89 5.55 -9.40
N LEU A 204 15.76 6.25 -9.21
CA LEU A 204 15.39 6.84 -7.91
C LEU A 204 14.67 5.83 -6.98
N ILE A 205 14.22 4.69 -7.51
CA ILE A 205 13.65 3.60 -6.69
C ILE A 205 14.78 2.89 -5.93
N SER A 206 15.95 2.71 -6.55
CA SER A 206 17.11 2.04 -5.95
C SER A 206 17.97 2.95 -5.04
N ILE A 207 17.76 4.27 -5.06
CA ILE A 207 18.54 5.27 -4.31
C ILE A 207 17.62 6.14 -3.46
N ARG A 208 16.91 5.55 -2.49
CA ARG A 208 16.34 6.36 -1.39
C ARG A 208 17.32 6.35 -0.23
N ALA A 209 17.79 7.54 0.17
CA ALA A 209 18.45 7.72 1.44
C ALA A 209 17.49 7.23 2.52
N LYS A 210 17.93 6.25 3.32
CA LYS A 210 17.14 5.70 4.42
C LYS A 210 16.68 6.87 5.29
N ASP A 211 15.37 7.10 5.40
CA ASP A 211 14.84 8.06 6.37
C ASP A 211 15.46 7.73 7.72
N PRO A 212 15.87 8.72 8.53
CA PRO A 212 16.28 8.44 9.90
C PRO A 212 15.16 7.61 10.54
N GLU A 213 15.48 6.37 10.92
CA GLU A 213 14.53 5.48 11.59
C GLU A 213 13.92 6.26 12.75
N ASP A 214 12.61 6.48 12.72
CA ASP A 214 11.86 6.96 13.87
C ASP A 214 11.98 5.87 14.93
N ARG A 215 13.04 5.92 15.73
CA ARG A 215 13.30 5.02 16.85
C ARG A 215 12.31 5.36 17.95
N ARG A 216 11.04 5.07 17.70
CA ARG A 216 10.02 5.08 18.74
C ARG A 216 10.38 3.98 19.71
N ILE A 217 10.78 4.40 20.91
CA ILE A 217 10.97 3.48 22.01
C ILE A 217 9.57 3.01 22.42
N THR A 218 9.20 1.80 22.04
CA THR A 218 7.98 1.14 22.53
C THR A 218 8.24 0.69 23.96
N LEU A 219 7.93 1.54 24.93
CA LEU A 219 8.00 1.20 26.34
C LEU A 219 6.78 0.37 26.74
N SER A 220 6.98 -0.71 27.48
CA SER A 220 5.87 -1.33 28.20
C SER A 220 5.36 -0.37 29.29
N ALA A 221 4.10 -0.53 29.72
CA ALA A 221 3.54 0.29 30.80
C ALA A 221 4.40 0.26 32.08
N ASP A 222 5.07 -0.87 32.35
CA ASP A 222 6.00 -1.01 33.47
C ASP A 222 7.35 -0.34 33.26
N GLN A 223 7.82 -0.21 32.02
CA GLN A 223 9.04 0.53 31.71
C GLN A 223 8.79 2.04 31.83
N ASP A 224 7.66 2.52 31.32
CA ASP A 224 7.27 3.94 31.41
C ASP A 224 7.09 4.38 32.88
N ARG A 225 6.39 3.56 33.68
CA ARG A 225 6.23 3.79 35.12
C ARG A 225 7.56 3.82 35.88
N ARG A 226 8.52 2.96 35.52
CA ARG A 226 9.87 2.98 36.13
C ARG A 226 10.62 4.26 35.79
N ILE A 227 10.59 4.67 34.53
CA ILE A 227 11.25 5.90 34.06
C ILE A 227 10.68 7.12 34.77
N PHE A 228 9.36 7.20 34.94
CA PHE A 228 8.70 8.27 35.68
C PHE A 228 9.22 8.38 37.12
N TRP A 229 9.23 7.28 37.89
CA TRP A 229 9.70 7.29 39.28
C TRP A 229 11.18 7.63 39.42
N ILE A 230 12.01 7.07 38.54
CA ILE A 230 13.46 7.32 38.56
C ILE A 230 13.75 8.81 38.30
N THR A 231 13.12 9.37 37.27
CA THR A 231 13.46 10.70 36.77
C THR A 231 12.89 11.81 37.65
N ILE A 232 11.66 11.65 38.15
CA ILE A 232 10.97 12.71 38.92
C ILE A 232 11.29 12.64 40.41
N PHE A 233 11.47 11.44 40.97
CA PHE A 233 11.61 11.29 42.42
C PHE A 233 12.99 10.80 42.84
N ILE A 234 13.51 9.72 42.25
CA ILE A 234 14.76 9.10 42.73
C ILE A 234 15.95 10.02 42.48
N ILE A 235 16.14 10.49 41.23
CA ILE A 235 17.31 11.32 40.89
C ILE A 235 17.29 12.65 41.67
N PRO A 236 16.20 13.45 41.67
CA PRO A 236 16.15 14.67 42.47
C PRO A 236 16.29 14.41 43.97
N GLY A 237 15.69 13.32 44.48
CA GLY A 237 15.80 12.91 45.87
C GLY A 237 17.24 12.60 46.29
N LEU A 238 17.99 11.88 45.46
CA LEU A 238 19.41 11.60 45.70
C LEU A 238 20.25 12.87 45.73
N ILE A 239 20.00 13.81 44.81
CA ILE A 239 20.71 15.10 44.78
C ILE A 239 20.43 15.88 46.06
N LEU A 240 19.17 15.94 46.48
CA LEU A 240 18.76 16.66 47.69
C LEU A 240 19.37 16.03 48.95
N LEU A 241 19.39 14.70 49.05
CA LEU A 241 20.04 13.97 50.13
C LEU A 241 21.55 14.24 50.19
N MET A 242 22.24 14.23 49.04
CA MET A 242 23.66 14.60 48.97
C MET A 242 23.89 16.05 49.43
N GLY A 243 23.00 16.98 49.05
CA GLY A 243 23.03 18.37 49.49
C GLY A 243 22.87 18.51 51.01
N ILE A 244 21.89 17.83 51.60
CA ILE A 244 21.68 17.82 53.06
C ILE A 244 22.89 17.21 53.77
N GLN A 245 23.40 16.07 53.29
CA GLN A 245 24.55 15.41 53.88
C GLN A 245 25.80 16.31 53.85
N ALA A 246 26.04 16.99 52.74
CA ALA A 246 27.15 17.94 52.62
C ALA A 246 26.99 19.14 53.56
N TRP A 247 25.76 19.64 53.75
CA TRP A 247 25.48 20.71 54.70
C TRP A 247 25.68 20.26 56.15
N TRP A 248 25.22 19.07 56.52
CA TRP A 248 25.42 18.52 57.87
C TRP A 248 26.88 18.24 58.18
N ARG A 249 27.70 17.83 57.21
CA ARG A 249 29.14 17.66 57.42
C ARG A 249 29.92 18.97 57.54
N ARG A 250 29.33 20.10 57.13
CA ARG A 250 29.95 21.44 57.18
C ARG A 250 29.55 22.25 58.41
N ARG A 251 28.53 21.82 59.14
CA ARG A 251 28.19 22.32 60.49
C ARG A 251 28.94 21.52 61.53
#